data_AF-A0A1Q6G009-F1
#
_entry.id   AF-A0A1Q6G009-F1
#
_cell.length_a   1.000
_cell.length_b   1.000
_cell.length_c   1.000
_cell.angle_alpha   90.00
_cell.angle_beta   90.00
_cell.angle_gamma   90.00
#
_symmetry.space_group_name_H-M   'P 1'
#
loop_
_entity.id
_entity.type
_entity.pdbx_description
1 polymer ?
#
loop_
_entity_poly.entity_id
_entity_poly.type
_entity_poly.pdbx_seq_one_letter_code
_entity_poly.pdbx_strand_id
1 'polypeptide(L)'
;MFEHWKSLKGVRGWHVWKLKLIDARLYFVSIFVGLLTGLIAVPYHYLLQFFFDIRRTFFDAHPRWYWHIVLFLALWGILIFVSWLVRKMPLITGGGIPQTRGVINGRISYKHPFIEMVSKFVGGVLALTAGLSLGREGPSVQIGSYVGCLVSKWTRVLAGERKQLLAAGAGAGLAAAFSAPLASSLLVIESIERFDAPKTAITTLLAGVVAGGVASWIFPISPYRLIDAIEPLLPFLSQVKLFLLLAVVISLFGKFYSELTLYFKQVYSQVKHPVYMKMLYLLVIAYAISLLQVNLTGGGEQFLLEQVTDGSRQVMWVLAMMMVHFVFTALSISSGLPGGNFIPTLVTGGLFGQIVALILVQRGFIAQENVSYIMLISMSAFLVAVIRTPLTAIVLITEITGHFEVFYPSVVVGGLTYYFTELLQIKPFNVTLYNDMINTPDFQQQKRYTLSVEIMTGSYLDGKEVNELRLPEHCIIINVHRDRKDLTPAGTRLIPGDQVQIEMDAQDIEKLYEPLVSMANIY
;
A
#
# COMPACT_ATOMS: atom_id res chain seq x y z
N MET A 1 -26.56 -26.82 46.05
CA MET A 1 -25.61 -26.55 44.92
C MET A 1 -26.26 -26.68 43.53
N PHE A 2 -27.59 -26.63 43.42
CA PHE A 2 -28.34 -26.72 42.14
C PHE A 2 -29.10 -25.43 41.77
N GLU A 3 -28.95 -24.36 42.56
CA GLU A 3 -29.55 -23.04 42.27
C GLU A 3 -28.59 -22.05 41.61
N HIS A 4 -27.27 -22.28 41.70
CA HIS A 4 -26.27 -21.38 41.12
C HIS A 4 -26.08 -21.54 39.60
N TRP A 5 -26.73 -22.54 38.99
CA TRP A 5 -26.64 -22.83 37.55
C TRP A 5 -27.86 -22.35 36.75
N LYS A 6 -28.85 -21.74 37.41
CA LYS A 6 -30.03 -21.15 36.75
C LYS A 6 -29.97 -19.63 36.58
N SER A 7 -29.05 -18.92 37.25
CA SER A 7 -28.99 -17.45 37.18
C SER A 7 -28.12 -16.87 36.05
N LEU A 8 -27.33 -17.71 35.35
CA LEU A 8 -26.50 -17.30 34.20
C LEU A 8 -27.18 -17.48 32.83
N LYS A 9 -28.46 -17.88 32.79
CA LYS A 9 -29.29 -17.79 31.57
C LYS A 9 -29.94 -16.41 31.40
N GLY A 10 -29.25 -15.36 31.82
CA GLY A 10 -29.60 -13.99 31.48
C GLY A 10 -29.10 -13.66 30.08
N VAL A 11 -29.90 -12.90 29.33
CA VAL A 11 -29.65 -12.15 28.08
C VAL A 11 -28.16 -11.94 27.73
N ARG A 12 -27.31 -11.67 28.74
CA ARG A 12 -25.85 -11.55 28.72
C ARG A 12 -25.08 -12.71 28.04
N GLY A 13 -25.40 -13.98 28.34
CA GLY A 13 -24.71 -15.13 27.73
C GLY A 13 -25.04 -15.30 26.24
N TRP A 14 -26.28 -15.01 25.87
CA TRP A 14 -26.76 -15.02 24.49
C TRP A 14 -26.14 -13.88 23.66
N HIS A 15 -25.95 -12.70 24.25
CA HIS A 15 -25.29 -11.57 23.59
C HIS A 15 -23.81 -11.84 23.31
N VAL A 16 -23.07 -12.41 24.27
CA VAL A 16 -21.66 -12.80 24.06
C VAL A 16 -21.53 -13.89 22.99
N TRP A 17 -22.46 -14.85 22.95
CA TRP A 17 -22.48 -15.89 21.90
C TRP A 17 -22.79 -15.31 20.51
N LYS A 18 -23.72 -14.35 20.44
CA LYS A 18 -24.08 -13.63 19.22
C LYS A 18 -22.93 -12.77 18.70
N LEU A 19 -22.16 -12.12 19.59
CA LEU A 19 -20.95 -11.36 19.23
C LEU A 19 -19.85 -12.29 18.66
N LYS A 20 -19.60 -13.44 19.29
CA LYS A 20 -18.66 -14.44 18.75
C LYS A 20 -19.06 -14.97 17.36
N LEU A 21 -20.36 -15.12 17.10
CA LEU A 21 -20.89 -15.51 15.79
C LEU A 21 -20.71 -14.41 14.72
N ILE A 22 -20.81 -13.14 15.11
CA ILE A 22 -20.58 -12.00 14.22
C ILE A 22 -19.10 -11.93 13.80
N ASP A 23 -18.17 -12.10 14.74
CA ASP A 23 -16.74 -12.14 14.43
C ASP A 23 -16.37 -13.33 13.55
N ALA A 24 -16.93 -14.51 13.81
CA ALA A 24 -16.72 -15.70 12.98
C ALA A 24 -17.21 -15.48 11.53
N ARG A 25 -18.38 -14.83 11.35
CA ARG A 25 -18.89 -14.46 10.03
C ARG A 25 -17.92 -13.53 9.30
N LEU A 26 -17.38 -12.52 9.98
CA LEU A 26 -16.44 -11.59 9.38
C LEU A 26 -15.16 -12.29 8.90
N TYR A 27 -14.59 -13.19 9.70
CA TYR A 27 -13.41 -13.96 9.29
C TYR A 27 -13.69 -14.82 8.06
N PHE A 28 -14.83 -15.50 8.02
CA PHE A 28 -15.23 -16.30 6.87
C PHE A 28 -15.44 -15.44 5.60
N VAL A 29 -16.10 -14.30 5.73
CA VAL A 29 -16.30 -13.37 4.60
C VAL A 29 -14.96 -12.77 4.15
N SER A 30 -14.00 -12.54 5.06
CA SER A 30 -12.66 -12.04 4.72
C SER A 30 -11.87 -13.06 3.90
N ILE A 31 -11.95 -14.35 4.23
CA ILE A 31 -11.38 -15.45 3.43
C ILE A 31 -11.96 -15.43 2.01
N PHE A 32 -13.28 -15.26 1.88
CA PHE A 32 -13.94 -15.18 0.58
C PHE A 32 -13.53 -13.93 -0.22
N VAL A 33 -13.35 -12.78 0.44
CA VAL A 33 -12.76 -11.58 -0.18
C VAL A 33 -11.34 -11.85 -0.67
N GLY A 34 -10.53 -12.56 0.11
CA GLY A 34 -9.19 -12.99 -0.26
C GLY A 34 -9.18 -13.85 -1.53
N LEU A 35 -10.06 -14.85 -1.60
CA LEU A 35 -10.22 -15.71 -2.77
C LEU A 35 -10.56 -14.91 -4.03
N LEU A 36 -11.59 -14.06 -3.98
CA LEU A 36 -12.01 -13.25 -5.11
C LEU A 36 -10.93 -12.24 -5.52
N THR A 37 -10.24 -11.65 -4.55
CA THR A 37 -9.15 -10.71 -4.81
C THR A 37 -7.99 -11.42 -5.49
N GLY A 38 -7.59 -12.61 -5.03
CA GLY A 38 -6.57 -13.43 -5.68
C GLY A 38 -6.96 -13.78 -7.12
N LEU A 39 -8.20 -14.20 -7.36
CA LEU A 39 -8.69 -14.53 -8.71
C LEU A 39 -8.67 -13.34 -9.69
N ILE A 40 -8.73 -12.10 -9.19
CA ILE A 40 -8.66 -10.89 -10.03
C ILE A 40 -7.21 -10.36 -10.13
N ALA A 41 -6.46 -10.38 -9.03
CA ALA A 41 -5.09 -9.87 -8.97
C ALA A 41 -4.10 -10.74 -9.76
N VAL A 42 -4.33 -12.05 -9.83
CA VAL A 42 -3.43 -12.95 -10.56
C VAL A 42 -3.46 -12.72 -12.08
N PRO A 43 -4.62 -12.65 -12.76
CA PRO A 43 -4.67 -12.21 -14.14
C PRO A 43 -4.08 -10.81 -14.36
N TYR A 44 -4.24 -9.89 -13.40
CA TYR A 44 -3.61 -8.57 -13.46
C TYR A 44 -2.08 -8.70 -13.56
N HIS A 45 -1.45 -9.47 -12.66
CA HIS A 45 0.00 -9.66 -12.67
C HIS A 45 0.48 -10.42 -13.91
N TYR A 46 -0.26 -11.45 -14.33
CA TYR A 46 0.05 -12.19 -15.54
C TYR A 46 0.07 -11.29 -16.76
N LEU A 47 -0.94 -10.43 -16.93
CA LEU A 47 -0.99 -9.49 -18.06
C LEU A 47 0.15 -8.48 -18.01
N LEU A 48 0.50 -7.96 -16.82
CA LEU A 48 1.64 -7.04 -16.68
C LEU A 48 2.95 -7.70 -17.13
N GLN A 49 3.21 -8.93 -16.69
CA GLN A 49 4.40 -9.67 -17.07
C GLN A 49 4.38 -10.01 -18.57
N PHE A 50 3.26 -10.52 -19.08
CA PHE A 50 3.09 -10.85 -20.48
C PHE A 50 3.36 -9.67 -21.42
N PHE A 51 2.78 -8.49 -21.13
CA PHE A 51 3.03 -7.30 -21.95
C PHE A 51 4.44 -6.73 -21.78
N PHE A 52 5.03 -6.87 -20.58
CA PHE A 52 6.44 -6.54 -20.37
C PHE A 52 7.35 -7.44 -21.23
N ASP A 53 7.12 -8.75 -21.24
CA ASP A 53 7.93 -9.73 -21.98
C ASP A 53 7.80 -9.56 -23.50
N ILE A 54 6.59 -9.28 -23.99
CA ILE A 54 6.38 -8.90 -25.41
C ILE A 54 7.21 -7.68 -25.76
N ARG A 55 7.16 -6.63 -24.93
CA ARG A 55 7.93 -5.41 -25.16
C ARG A 55 9.43 -5.71 -25.12
N ARG A 56 9.89 -6.47 -24.14
CA ARG A 56 11.29 -6.89 -24.02
C ARG A 56 11.77 -7.63 -25.27
N THR A 57 11.01 -8.62 -25.73
CA THR A 57 11.33 -9.38 -26.94
C THR A 57 11.38 -8.48 -28.17
N PHE A 58 10.50 -7.48 -28.27
CA PHE A 58 10.55 -6.50 -29.35
C PHE A 58 11.85 -5.69 -29.36
N PHE A 59 12.30 -5.19 -28.21
CA PHE A 59 13.55 -4.42 -28.13
C PHE A 59 14.79 -5.31 -28.31
N ASP A 60 14.79 -6.52 -27.74
CA ASP A 60 15.89 -7.48 -27.86
C ASP A 60 16.07 -7.97 -29.32
N ALA A 61 14.98 -8.08 -30.09
CA ALA A 61 15.01 -8.52 -31.48
C ALA A 61 15.59 -7.48 -32.48
N HIS A 62 15.84 -6.23 -32.04
CA HIS A 62 16.36 -5.14 -32.88
C HIS A 62 15.66 -5.04 -34.26
N PRO A 63 14.32 -4.90 -34.31
CA PRO A 63 13.56 -4.89 -35.54
C PRO A 63 13.91 -3.67 -36.41
N ARG A 64 13.54 -3.71 -37.70
CA ARG A 64 13.77 -2.57 -38.60
C ARG A 64 13.08 -1.31 -38.08
N TRP A 65 13.71 -0.16 -38.31
CA TRP A 65 13.33 1.16 -37.77
C TRP A 65 11.83 1.53 -37.93
N TYR A 66 11.17 1.10 -39.01
CA TYR A 66 9.76 1.41 -39.24
C TYR A 66 8.81 0.73 -38.22
N TRP A 67 9.18 -0.45 -37.70
CA TRP A 67 8.41 -1.11 -36.64
C TRP A 67 8.49 -0.34 -35.31
N HIS A 68 9.61 0.35 -35.06
CA HIS A 68 9.74 1.22 -33.90
C HIS A 68 8.74 2.38 -33.93
N ILE A 69 8.50 2.96 -35.11
CA ILE A 69 7.49 4.03 -35.29
C ILE A 69 6.08 3.52 -35.02
N VAL A 70 5.74 2.34 -35.55
CA VAL A 70 4.42 1.73 -35.34
C VAL A 70 4.18 1.48 -33.85
N LEU A 71 5.15 0.88 -33.15
CA LEU A 71 5.07 0.65 -31.71
C LEU A 71 4.97 1.96 -30.95
N PHE A 72 5.79 2.96 -31.27
CA PHE A 72 5.79 4.26 -30.59
C PHE A 72 4.42 4.95 -30.70
N LEU A 73 3.83 5.01 -31.90
CA LEU A 73 2.51 5.60 -32.09
C LEU A 73 1.41 4.82 -31.36
N ALA A 74 1.49 3.48 -31.34
CA ALA A 74 0.56 2.64 -30.60
C ALA A 74 0.64 2.90 -29.08
N LEU A 75 1.84 2.95 -28.50
CA LEU A 75 2.04 3.25 -27.08
C LEU A 75 1.59 4.68 -26.72
N TRP A 76 1.76 5.64 -27.62
CA TRP A 76 1.27 7.00 -27.41
C TRP A 76 -0.26 7.05 -27.35
N GLY A 77 -0.93 6.37 -28.29
CA GLY A 77 -2.39 6.21 -28.27
C GLY A 77 -2.90 5.55 -26.99
N ILE A 78 -2.19 4.52 -26.51
CA ILE A 78 -2.48 3.84 -25.24
C ILE A 78 -2.39 4.84 -24.07
N LEU A 79 -1.33 5.63 -23.96
CA LEU A 79 -1.18 6.61 -22.87
C LEU A 79 -2.27 7.70 -22.90
N ILE A 80 -2.66 8.16 -24.09
CA ILE A 80 -3.77 9.10 -24.25
C ILE A 80 -5.07 8.48 -23.74
N PHE A 81 -5.34 7.21 -24.09
CA PHE A 81 -6.51 6.47 -23.62
C PHE A 81 -6.51 6.30 -22.10
N VAL A 82 -5.38 5.92 -21.50
CA VAL A 82 -5.26 5.80 -20.04
C VAL A 82 -5.50 7.15 -19.37
N SER A 83 -4.95 8.24 -19.92
CA SER A 83 -5.18 9.56 -19.37
C SER A 83 -6.64 10.02 -19.46
N TRP A 84 -7.34 9.67 -20.55
CA TRP A 84 -8.79 9.86 -20.67
C TRP A 84 -9.56 9.06 -19.62
N LEU A 85 -9.15 7.81 -19.36
CA LEU A 85 -9.76 6.94 -18.35
C LEU A 85 -9.60 7.52 -16.93
N VAL A 86 -8.41 8.04 -16.60
CA VAL A 86 -8.12 8.72 -15.32
C VAL A 86 -8.98 9.97 -15.16
N ARG A 87 -9.14 10.77 -16.23
CA ARG A 87 -10.00 11.95 -16.21
C ARG A 87 -11.47 11.60 -15.97
N LYS A 88 -11.95 10.48 -16.51
CA LYS A 88 -13.33 10.01 -16.32
C LYS A 88 -13.56 9.43 -14.93
N MET A 89 -12.56 8.75 -14.37
CA MET A 89 -12.61 8.11 -13.06
C MET A 89 -11.46 8.59 -12.17
N PRO A 90 -11.55 9.76 -11.51
CA PRO A 90 -10.44 10.35 -10.75
C PRO A 90 -9.86 9.45 -9.65
N LEU A 91 -10.67 8.53 -9.10
CA LEU A 91 -10.24 7.57 -8.07
C LEU A 91 -9.18 6.58 -8.57
N ILE A 92 -8.98 6.40 -9.87
CA ILE A 92 -7.96 5.48 -10.39
C ILE A 92 -6.55 6.09 -10.49
N THR A 93 -6.41 7.39 -10.20
CA THR A 93 -5.14 8.14 -10.28
C THR A 93 -4.05 7.55 -9.38
N GLY A 94 -2.81 7.46 -9.89
CA GLY A 94 -1.62 7.09 -9.12
C GLY A 94 -1.68 5.70 -8.48
N GLY A 95 -1.11 5.57 -7.28
CA GLY A 95 -0.94 4.29 -6.57
C GLY A 95 -2.26 3.61 -6.24
N GLY A 96 -3.14 4.27 -5.48
CA GLY A 96 -4.37 3.65 -4.98
C GLY A 96 -4.39 3.44 -3.47
N ILE A 97 -3.22 3.41 -2.81
CA ILE A 97 -3.11 3.32 -1.34
C ILE A 97 -3.76 4.54 -0.65
N PRO A 98 -3.47 5.80 -1.05
CA PRO A 98 -4.13 6.97 -0.46
C PRO A 98 -5.66 6.96 -0.63
N GLN A 99 -6.13 6.53 -1.81
CA GLN A 99 -7.56 6.38 -2.10
C GLN A 99 -8.19 5.32 -1.19
N THR A 100 -7.52 4.18 -1.05
CA THR A 100 -7.99 3.06 -0.22
C THR A 100 -8.08 3.48 1.25
N ARG A 101 -7.05 4.17 1.75
CA ARG A 101 -7.05 4.81 3.08
C ARG A 101 -8.20 5.79 3.25
N GLY A 102 -8.41 6.66 2.26
CA GLY A 102 -9.48 7.65 2.31
C GLY A 102 -10.87 7.02 2.36
N VAL A 103 -11.09 5.89 1.69
CA VAL A 103 -12.39 5.19 1.75
C VAL A 103 -12.58 4.46 3.07
N ILE A 104 -11.55 3.78 3.58
CA ILE A 104 -11.61 3.08 4.87
C ILE A 104 -11.81 4.09 6.02
N ASN A 105 -11.13 5.23 5.96
CA ASN A 105 -11.29 6.33 6.92
C ASN A 105 -12.57 7.15 6.69
N GLY A 106 -13.41 6.83 5.68
CA GLY A 106 -14.67 7.52 5.45
C GLY A 106 -14.54 8.99 5.02
N ARG A 107 -13.40 9.37 4.41
CA ARG A 107 -13.21 10.69 3.78
C ARG A 107 -13.77 10.75 2.36
N ILE A 108 -13.71 9.62 1.67
CA ILE A 108 -14.19 9.45 0.30
C ILE A 108 -15.01 8.17 0.20
N SER A 109 -15.79 8.05 -0.87
CA SER A 109 -16.65 6.89 -1.09
C SER A 109 -16.51 6.39 -2.52
N TYR A 110 -16.44 5.07 -2.69
CA TYR A 110 -16.49 4.44 -4.01
C TYR A 110 -17.90 4.56 -4.60
N LYS A 111 -18.04 5.38 -5.64
CA LYS A 111 -19.31 5.60 -6.34
C LYS A 111 -19.66 4.40 -7.20
N HIS A 112 -18.72 3.99 -8.05
CA HIS A 112 -18.91 2.90 -9.01
C HIS A 112 -17.82 1.84 -8.84
N PRO A 113 -17.81 1.07 -7.73
CA PRO A 113 -16.68 0.22 -7.36
C PRO A 113 -16.30 -0.80 -8.44
N PHE A 114 -17.27 -1.38 -9.17
CA PHE A 114 -16.97 -2.31 -10.25
C PHE A 114 -16.30 -1.64 -11.45
N ILE A 115 -16.81 -0.50 -11.92
CA ILE A 115 -16.27 0.20 -13.09
C ILE A 115 -14.89 0.80 -12.74
N GLU A 116 -14.74 1.35 -11.54
CA GLU A 116 -13.47 1.88 -11.07
C GLU A 116 -12.42 0.77 -10.92
N MET A 117 -12.79 -0.41 -10.42
CA MET A 117 -11.92 -1.59 -10.35
C MET A 117 -11.42 -2.01 -11.74
N VAL A 118 -12.33 -2.17 -12.71
CA VAL A 118 -11.98 -2.53 -14.09
C VAL A 118 -11.12 -1.43 -14.73
N SER A 119 -11.44 -0.16 -14.47
CA SER A 119 -10.68 0.98 -14.99
C SER A 119 -9.26 1.02 -14.40
N LYS A 120 -9.10 0.71 -13.11
CA LYS A 120 -7.79 0.63 -12.45
C LYS A 120 -6.96 -0.54 -13.00
N PHE A 121 -7.59 -1.70 -13.17
CA PHE A 121 -6.97 -2.89 -13.76
C PHE A 121 -6.46 -2.57 -15.18
N VAL A 122 -7.34 -2.12 -16.08
CA VAL A 122 -6.99 -1.85 -17.48
C VAL A 122 -6.01 -0.68 -17.57
N GLY A 123 -6.24 0.40 -16.84
CA GLY A 123 -5.36 1.56 -16.81
C GLY A 123 -3.94 1.22 -16.32
N GLY A 124 -3.82 0.37 -15.30
CA GLY A 124 -2.53 -0.09 -14.78
C GLY A 124 -1.78 -0.98 -15.78
N VAL A 125 -2.47 -1.95 -16.40
CA VAL A 125 -1.87 -2.81 -17.44
C VAL A 125 -1.35 -1.98 -18.60
N LEU A 126 -2.17 -1.07 -19.11
CA LEU A 126 -1.82 -0.22 -20.25
C LEU A 126 -0.70 0.79 -19.93
N ALA A 127 -0.71 1.39 -18.74
CA ALA A 127 0.35 2.31 -18.31
C ALA A 127 1.71 1.61 -18.20
N LEU A 128 1.76 0.40 -17.62
CA LEU A 128 2.99 -0.38 -17.54
C LEU A 128 3.44 -0.87 -18.92
N THR A 129 2.50 -1.28 -19.78
CA THR A 129 2.78 -1.69 -21.17
C THR A 129 3.49 -0.59 -21.96
N ALA A 130 3.11 0.68 -21.72
CA ALA A 130 3.76 1.84 -22.33
C ALA A 130 5.18 2.13 -21.85
N GLY A 131 5.69 1.38 -20.86
CA GLY A 131 7.08 1.49 -20.40
C GLY A 131 7.29 2.39 -19.21
N LEU A 132 6.24 2.97 -18.65
CA LEU A 132 6.34 3.87 -17.50
C LEU A 132 6.92 3.15 -16.28
N SER A 133 7.69 3.90 -15.47
CA SER A 133 8.26 3.37 -14.25
C SER A 133 7.24 3.42 -13.11
N LEU A 134 6.41 2.38 -13.02
CA LEU A 134 5.28 2.23 -12.11
C LEU A 134 5.20 0.79 -11.57
N GLY A 135 4.89 0.67 -10.28
CA GLY A 135 4.71 -0.59 -9.57
C GLY A 135 3.28 -1.13 -9.64
N ARG A 136 3.14 -2.45 -9.52
CA ARG A 136 1.84 -3.15 -9.51
C ARG A 136 1.16 -3.20 -8.14
N GLU A 137 1.85 -2.86 -7.06
CA GLU A 137 1.34 -3.02 -5.69
C GLU A 137 0.14 -2.11 -5.43
N GLY A 138 0.25 -0.82 -5.75
CA GLY A 138 -0.79 0.16 -5.48
C GLY A 138 -2.11 -0.20 -6.17
N PRO A 139 -2.10 -0.45 -7.50
CA PRO A 139 -3.28 -0.91 -8.20
C PRO A 139 -3.85 -2.21 -7.62
N SER A 140 -3.01 -3.17 -7.23
CA SER A 140 -3.49 -4.44 -6.64
C SER A 140 -4.18 -4.22 -5.30
N VAL A 141 -3.63 -3.38 -4.43
CA VAL A 141 -4.24 -2.96 -3.16
C VAL A 141 -5.61 -2.33 -3.40
N GLN A 142 -5.70 -1.40 -4.35
CA GLN A 142 -6.96 -0.70 -4.62
C GLN A 142 -8.00 -1.63 -5.27
N ILE A 143 -7.60 -2.49 -6.19
CA ILE A 143 -8.45 -3.53 -6.79
C ILE A 143 -9.02 -4.44 -5.69
N GLY A 144 -8.18 -4.90 -4.77
CA GLY A 144 -8.62 -5.69 -3.62
C GLY A 144 -9.60 -4.93 -2.73
N SER A 145 -9.36 -3.65 -2.45
CA SER A 145 -10.31 -2.80 -1.72
C SER A 145 -11.67 -2.68 -2.43
N TYR A 146 -11.68 -2.58 -3.76
CA TYR A 146 -12.92 -2.61 -4.54
C TYR A 146 -13.67 -3.94 -4.42
N VAL A 147 -12.96 -5.07 -4.46
CA VAL A 147 -13.55 -6.41 -4.23
C VAL A 147 -14.17 -6.48 -2.84
N GLY A 148 -13.43 -6.06 -1.80
CA GLY A 148 -13.95 -5.97 -0.44
C GLY A 148 -15.21 -5.10 -0.35
N CYS A 149 -15.23 -3.97 -1.05
CA CYS A 149 -16.41 -3.11 -1.15
C CYS A 149 -17.59 -3.79 -1.85
N LEU A 150 -17.37 -4.51 -2.95
CA LEU A 150 -18.43 -5.22 -3.67
C LEU A 150 -19.01 -6.36 -2.83
N VAL A 151 -18.16 -7.16 -2.19
CA VAL A 151 -18.58 -8.24 -1.30
C VAL A 151 -19.36 -7.69 -0.11
N SER A 152 -18.91 -6.58 0.51
CA SER A 152 -19.63 -5.96 1.63
C SER A 152 -21.05 -5.50 1.26
N LYS A 153 -21.25 -5.00 0.03
CA LYS A 153 -22.57 -4.62 -0.49
C LYS A 153 -23.44 -5.84 -0.75
N TRP A 154 -22.85 -6.93 -1.24
CA TRP A 154 -23.56 -8.18 -1.52
C TRP A 154 -24.01 -8.89 -0.23
N THR A 155 -23.16 -8.94 0.78
CA THR A 155 -23.44 -9.61 2.06
C THR A 155 -24.23 -8.76 3.07
N ARG A 156 -24.55 -7.50 2.72
CA ARG A 156 -25.31 -6.53 3.55
C ARG A 156 -24.75 -6.40 4.97
N VAL A 157 -23.44 -6.33 5.04
CA VAL A 157 -22.65 -6.22 6.28
C VAL A 157 -22.79 -4.81 6.90
N LEU A 158 -22.70 -4.69 8.23
CA LEU A 158 -22.80 -3.41 8.94
C LEU A 158 -21.69 -2.44 8.50
N ALA A 159 -21.93 -1.14 8.66
CA ALA A 159 -20.99 -0.09 8.23
C ALA A 159 -19.59 -0.20 8.89
N GLY A 160 -19.52 -0.64 10.17
CA GLY A 160 -18.25 -0.88 10.86
C GLY A 160 -17.48 -2.07 10.28
N GLU A 161 -18.16 -3.20 10.04
CA GLU A 161 -17.58 -4.40 9.42
C GLU A 161 -17.19 -4.18 7.95
N ARG A 162 -17.85 -3.24 7.25
CA ARG A 162 -17.51 -2.90 5.86
C ARG A 162 -16.08 -2.38 5.74
N LYS A 163 -15.62 -1.53 6.67
CA LYS A 163 -14.23 -1.03 6.68
C LYS A 163 -13.22 -2.16 6.75
N GLN A 164 -13.46 -3.12 7.65
CA GLN A 164 -12.64 -4.31 7.81
C GLN A 164 -12.60 -5.17 6.54
N LEU A 165 -13.71 -5.30 5.80
CA LEU A 165 -13.73 -6.03 4.52
C LEU A 165 -12.97 -5.29 3.41
N LEU A 166 -13.05 -3.95 3.36
CA LEU A 166 -12.25 -3.15 2.42
C LEU A 166 -10.76 -3.26 2.74
N ALA A 167 -10.40 -3.23 4.03
CA ALA A 167 -9.05 -3.42 4.51
C ALA A 167 -8.54 -4.84 4.20
N ALA A 168 -9.36 -5.87 4.47
CA ALA A 168 -9.05 -7.26 4.14
C ALA A 168 -8.81 -7.45 2.63
N GLY A 169 -9.63 -6.82 1.79
CA GLY A 169 -9.41 -6.79 0.35
C GLY A 169 -8.11 -6.06 -0.03
N ALA A 170 -7.82 -4.92 0.60
CA ALA A 170 -6.58 -4.16 0.37
C ALA A 170 -5.33 -4.99 0.71
N GLY A 171 -5.34 -5.68 1.86
CA GLY A 171 -4.29 -6.63 2.27
C GLY A 171 -4.18 -7.80 1.31
N ALA A 172 -5.30 -8.42 0.92
CA ALA A 172 -5.33 -9.50 -0.06
C ALA A 172 -4.73 -9.09 -1.42
N GLY A 173 -4.99 -7.86 -1.87
CA GLY A 173 -4.42 -7.32 -3.10
C GLY A 173 -2.90 -7.20 -3.05
N LEU A 174 -2.35 -6.72 -1.93
CA LEU A 174 -0.90 -6.66 -1.74
C LEU A 174 -0.29 -8.07 -1.59
N ALA A 175 -0.94 -8.96 -0.83
CA ALA A 175 -0.49 -10.33 -0.65
C ALA A 175 -0.43 -11.08 -1.97
N ALA A 176 -1.42 -10.91 -2.85
CA ALA A 176 -1.37 -11.46 -4.21
C ALA A 176 -0.23 -10.85 -5.03
N ALA A 177 0.15 -9.59 -4.79
CA ALA A 177 1.26 -8.97 -5.49
C ALA A 177 2.61 -9.57 -5.10
N PHE A 178 2.90 -9.71 -3.82
CA PHE A 178 4.22 -10.13 -3.39
C PHE A 178 4.30 -11.59 -2.92
N SER A 179 3.18 -12.32 -2.96
CA SER A 179 3.02 -13.58 -2.23
C SER A 179 3.41 -13.43 -0.76
N ALA A 180 3.10 -12.26 -0.18
CA ALA A 180 3.57 -11.82 1.15
C ALA A 180 2.41 -11.42 2.09
N PRO A 181 1.66 -12.40 2.65
CA PRO A 181 0.56 -12.14 3.57
C PRO A 181 0.91 -11.35 4.83
N LEU A 182 2.05 -11.64 5.49
CA LEU A 182 2.41 -10.97 6.75
C LEU A 182 2.71 -9.49 6.50
N ALA A 183 3.53 -9.20 5.50
CA ALA A 183 3.82 -7.83 5.09
C ALA A 183 2.55 -7.07 4.69
N SER A 184 1.61 -7.73 4.01
CA SER A 184 0.35 -7.11 3.62
C SER A 184 -0.53 -6.70 4.78
N SER A 185 -0.64 -7.55 5.80
CA SER A 185 -1.41 -7.24 7.01
C SER A 185 -0.78 -6.07 7.76
N LEU A 186 0.54 -6.06 7.89
CA LEU A 186 1.28 -4.95 8.49
C LEU A 186 1.11 -3.65 7.69
N LEU A 187 1.17 -3.68 6.35
CA LEU A 187 0.96 -2.47 5.54
C LEU A 187 -0.41 -1.86 5.82
N VAL A 188 -1.45 -2.69 5.93
CA VAL A 188 -2.80 -2.21 6.21
C VAL A 188 -2.84 -1.48 7.55
N ILE A 189 -2.29 -2.06 8.62
CA ILE A 189 -2.30 -1.48 9.97
C ILE A 189 -1.39 -0.25 10.07
N GLU A 190 -0.24 -0.28 9.42
CA GLU A 190 0.79 0.76 9.54
C GLU A 190 0.45 1.99 8.67
N SER A 191 -0.18 1.79 7.50
CA SER A 191 -0.35 2.83 6.48
C SER A 191 -1.78 3.15 6.06
N ILE A 192 -2.73 2.20 6.14
CA ILE A 192 -4.09 2.32 5.58
C ILE A 192 -5.12 2.56 6.67
N GLU A 193 -5.20 1.67 7.66
CA GLU A 193 -6.21 1.67 8.72
C GLU A 193 -5.53 1.77 10.09
N ARG A 194 -5.86 2.82 10.85
CA ARG A 194 -5.35 3.00 12.22
C ARG A 194 -6.29 2.46 13.30
N PHE A 195 -7.50 2.05 12.93
CA PHE A 195 -8.55 1.68 13.87
C PHE A 195 -8.60 0.16 14.07
N ASP A 196 -8.88 -0.30 15.29
CA ASP A 196 -9.11 -1.70 15.64
C ASP A 196 -8.03 -2.69 15.12
N ALA A 197 -6.77 -2.29 15.29
CA ALA A 197 -5.59 -2.95 14.71
C ALA A 197 -5.56 -4.49 14.84
N PRO A 198 -5.86 -5.13 16.00
CA PRO A 198 -5.77 -6.59 16.11
C PRO A 198 -6.78 -7.33 15.22
N LYS A 199 -8.02 -6.85 15.14
CA LYS A 199 -9.09 -7.50 14.35
C LYS A 199 -8.86 -7.28 12.85
N THR A 200 -8.44 -6.09 12.47
CA THR A 200 -8.04 -5.77 11.08
C THR A 200 -6.80 -6.58 10.68
N ALA A 201 -5.81 -6.76 11.57
CA ALA A 201 -4.65 -7.60 11.32
C ALA A 201 -5.07 -9.03 10.94
N ILE A 202 -5.91 -9.66 11.75
CA ILE A 202 -6.31 -11.06 11.52
C ILE A 202 -7.12 -11.21 10.23
N THR A 203 -8.11 -10.33 10.00
CA THR A 203 -8.94 -10.40 8.78
C THR A 203 -8.13 -10.18 7.51
N THR A 204 -7.21 -9.21 7.52
CA THR A 204 -6.29 -8.94 6.40
C THR A 204 -5.30 -10.06 6.17
N LEU A 205 -4.76 -10.66 7.23
CA LEU A 205 -3.84 -11.78 7.15
C LEU A 205 -4.53 -13.03 6.58
N LEU A 206 -5.73 -13.36 7.05
CA LEU A 206 -6.51 -14.48 6.52
C LEU A 206 -6.85 -14.30 5.03
N ALA A 207 -7.33 -13.11 4.66
CA ALA A 207 -7.60 -12.79 3.26
C ALA A 207 -6.32 -12.82 2.41
N GLY A 208 -5.22 -12.31 2.96
CA GLY A 208 -3.89 -12.29 2.37
C GLY A 208 -3.32 -13.69 2.10
N VAL A 209 -3.42 -14.60 3.07
CA VAL A 209 -2.96 -16.00 2.92
C VAL A 209 -3.69 -16.69 1.77
N VAL A 210 -5.01 -16.49 1.66
CA VAL A 210 -5.81 -17.08 0.58
C VAL A 210 -5.42 -16.46 -0.77
N ALA A 211 -5.34 -15.14 -0.86
CA ALA A 211 -4.99 -14.45 -2.10
C ALA A 211 -3.55 -14.75 -2.56
N GLY A 212 -2.60 -14.74 -1.63
CA GLY A 212 -1.21 -15.13 -1.86
C GLY A 212 -1.05 -16.60 -2.19
N GLY A 213 -1.88 -17.48 -1.61
CA GLY A 213 -1.95 -18.90 -1.97
C GLY A 213 -2.42 -19.11 -3.41
N VAL A 214 -3.49 -18.40 -3.83
CA VAL A 214 -3.96 -18.40 -5.22
C VAL A 214 -2.89 -17.88 -6.17
N ALA A 215 -2.19 -16.79 -5.80
CA ALA A 215 -1.07 -16.27 -6.58
C ALA A 215 0.08 -17.26 -6.69
N SER A 216 0.42 -17.95 -5.61
CA SER A 216 1.52 -18.94 -5.57
C SER A 216 1.23 -20.19 -6.40
N TRP A 217 -0.04 -20.51 -6.70
CA TRP A 217 -0.37 -21.61 -7.62
C TRP A 217 -0.01 -21.29 -9.07
N ILE A 218 -0.06 -20.01 -9.47
CA ILE A 218 0.23 -19.57 -10.85
C ILE A 218 1.67 -19.04 -10.96
N PHE A 219 2.19 -18.42 -9.91
CA PHE A 219 3.55 -17.92 -9.78
C PHE A 219 4.26 -18.58 -8.59
N PRO A 220 4.80 -19.80 -8.75
CA PRO A 220 5.27 -20.61 -7.63
C PRO A 220 6.54 -20.06 -6.94
N ILE A 221 7.33 -19.27 -7.66
CA ILE A 221 8.63 -18.77 -7.20
C ILE A 221 8.64 -17.25 -7.34
N SER A 222 8.82 -16.55 -6.21
CA SER A 222 9.12 -15.12 -6.19
C SER A 222 10.48 -14.89 -6.86
N PRO A 223 10.58 -13.97 -7.85
CA PRO A 223 11.87 -13.64 -8.46
C PRO A 223 12.93 -13.21 -7.44
N TYR A 224 12.52 -12.59 -6.34
CA TYR A 224 13.41 -12.13 -5.26
C TYR A 224 14.02 -13.27 -4.43
N ARG A 225 13.47 -14.50 -4.49
CA ARG A 225 14.06 -15.68 -3.82
C ARG A 225 15.35 -16.16 -4.50
N LEU A 226 15.62 -15.69 -5.72
CA LEU A 226 16.87 -15.97 -6.44
C LEU A 226 18.05 -15.10 -5.94
N ILE A 227 17.79 -14.14 -5.03
CA ILE A 227 18.82 -13.24 -4.52
C ILE A 227 19.48 -13.88 -3.30
N ASP A 228 20.74 -14.30 -3.46
CA ASP A 228 21.53 -14.88 -2.37
C ASP A 228 21.73 -13.88 -1.21
N ALA A 229 21.62 -14.38 0.01
CA ALA A 229 21.76 -13.61 1.24
C ALA A 229 23.01 -14.02 2.06
N ILE A 230 24.19 -13.99 1.43
CA ILE A 230 25.44 -14.40 2.06
C ILE A 230 25.97 -13.29 2.99
N GLU A 231 25.90 -13.53 4.30
CA GLU A 231 26.36 -12.59 5.32
C GLU A 231 27.89 -12.36 5.27
N PRO A 232 28.37 -11.11 5.37
CA PRO A 232 29.80 -10.83 5.45
C PRO A 232 30.39 -11.31 6.78
N LEU A 233 31.51 -12.04 6.71
CA LEU A 233 32.28 -12.45 7.89
C LEU A 233 33.03 -11.25 8.50
N LEU A 234 32.31 -10.43 9.26
CA LEU A 234 32.83 -9.25 9.94
C LEU A 234 32.78 -9.43 11.46
N PRO A 235 33.77 -8.88 12.21
CA PRO A 235 33.63 -8.74 13.66
C PRO A 235 32.41 -7.89 14.01
N PHE A 236 31.76 -8.19 15.13
CA PHE A 236 30.54 -7.52 15.59
C PHE A 236 30.61 -5.98 15.51
N LEU A 237 31.71 -5.38 15.99
CA LEU A 237 31.87 -3.92 15.97
C LEU A 237 31.95 -3.34 14.56
N SER A 238 32.52 -4.07 13.61
CA SER A 238 32.58 -3.68 12.19
C SER A 238 31.21 -3.81 11.51
N GLN A 239 30.43 -4.83 11.87
CA GLN A 239 29.06 -5.02 11.39
C GLN A 239 28.14 -3.89 11.88
N VAL A 240 28.24 -3.51 13.16
CA VAL A 240 27.49 -2.36 13.72
C VAL A 240 27.86 -1.06 12.99
N LYS A 241 29.16 -0.82 12.73
CA LYS A 241 29.60 0.36 11.96
C LYS A 241 29.03 0.36 10.55
N LEU A 242 29.00 -0.79 9.88
CA LEU A 242 28.42 -0.94 8.54
C LEU A 242 26.92 -0.62 8.54
N PHE A 243 26.16 -1.16 9.49
CA PHE A 243 24.72 -0.93 9.60
C PHE A 243 24.39 0.53 9.94
N LEU A 244 25.18 1.16 10.81
CA LEU A 244 25.03 2.58 11.12
C LEU A 244 25.34 3.46 9.89
N LEU A 245 26.43 3.16 9.18
CA LEU A 245 26.80 3.85 7.95
C LEU A 245 25.67 3.73 6.91
N LEU A 246 25.15 2.52 6.73
CA LEU A 246 24.10 2.23 5.77
C LEU A 246 22.82 3.02 6.11
N ALA A 247 22.39 3.01 7.37
CA ALA A 247 21.21 3.75 7.81
C ALA A 247 21.33 5.27 7.57
N VAL A 248 22.50 5.85 7.86
CA VAL A 248 22.76 7.29 7.63
C VAL A 248 22.71 7.61 6.13
N VAL A 249 23.48 6.88 5.33
CA VAL A 249 23.63 7.13 3.89
C VAL A 249 22.31 6.91 3.15
N ILE A 250 21.54 5.87 3.50
CA ILE A 250 20.20 5.62 2.96
C ILE A 250 19.22 6.72 3.36
N SER A 251 19.26 7.20 4.61
CA SER A 251 18.35 8.28 5.05
C SER A 251 18.60 9.59 4.31
N LEU A 252 19.88 9.94 4.11
CA LEU A 252 20.29 11.10 3.31
C LEU A 252 19.81 10.99 1.86
N PHE A 253 20.02 9.83 1.23
CA PHE A 253 19.59 9.62 -0.14
C PHE A 253 18.06 9.53 -0.27
N GLY A 254 17.38 8.95 0.72
CA GLY A 254 15.91 8.90 0.79
C GLY A 254 15.28 10.30 0.93
N LYS A 255 15.94 11.21 1.66
CA LYS A 255 15.54 12.64 1.69
C LYS A 255 15.63 13.26 0.30
N PHE A 256 16.79 13.12 -0.34
CA PHE A 256 17.02 13.63 -1.69
C PHE A 256 15.99 13.08 -2.68
N TYR A 257 15.71 11.77 -2.63
CA TYR A 257 14.70 11.11 -3.44
C TYR A 257 13.30 11.70 -3.24
N SER A 258 12.91 11.88 -1.98
CA SER A 258 11.58 12.37 -1.61
C SER A 258 11.37 13.83 -2.04
N GLU A 259 12.35 14.69 -1.78
CA GLU A 259 12.30 16.11 -2.17
C GLU A 259 12.28 16.28 -3.68
N LEU A 260 13.12 15.53 -4.42
CA LEU A 260 13.15 15.64 -5.87
C LEU A 260 11.86 15.11 -6.51
N THR A 261 11.28 14.03 -5.98
CA THR A 261 9.99 13.52 -6.47
C THR A 261 8.88 14.55 -6.28
N LEU A 262 8.85 15.23 -5.14
CA LEU A 262 7.90 16.32 -4.88
C LEU A 262 8.15 17.52 -5.81
N TYR A 263 9.42 17.86 -6.06
CA TYR A 263 9.78 18.90 -7.01
C TYR A 263 9.27 18.58 -8.43
N PHE A 264 9.50 17.35 -8.93
CA PHE A 264 8.99 16.93 -10.24
C PHE A 264 7.46 16.95 -10.30
N LYS A 265 6.77 16.61 -9.21
CA LYS A 265 5.31 16.72 -9.13
C LYS A 265 4.84 18.17 -9.30
N GLN A 266 5.53 19.12 -8.67
CA GLN A 266 5.25 20.56 -8.82
C GLN A 266 5.55 21.06 -10.22
N VAL A 267 6.69 20.67 -10.80
CA VAL A 267 7.03 21.04 -12.18
C VAL A 267 5.99 20.48 -13.15
N TYR A 268 5.60 19.21 -13.02
CA TYR A 268 4.62 18.58 -13.89
C TYR A 268 3.25 19.26 -13.84
N SER A 269 2.83 19.76 -12.66
CA SER A 269 1.57 20.49 -12.50
C SER A 269 1.64 21.91 -13.07
N GLN A 270 2.81 22.57 -13.02
CA GLN A 270 3.02 23.92 -13.59
C GLN A 270 3.10 23.93 -15.12
N VAL A 271 3.51 22.81 -15.73
CA VAL A 271 3.56 22.69 -17.20
C VAL A 271 2.14 22.77 -17.78
N LYS A 272 1.83 23.87 -18.48
CA LYS A 272 0.51 24.16 -19.07
C LYS A 272 0.25 23.49 -20.43
N HIS A 273 1.08 22.53 -20.83
CA HIS A 273 0.88 21.80 -22.08
C HIS A 273 -0.35 20.89 -22.04
N PRO A 274 -1.00 20.65 -23.19
CA PRO A 274 -2.13 19.75 -23.26
C PRO A 274 -1.72 18.31 -22.91
N VAL A 275 -2.70 17.54 -22.44
CA VAL A 275 -2.47 16.18 -21.89
C VAL A 275 -1.72 15.28 -22.88
N TYR A 276 -2.07 15.31 -24.18
CA TYR A 276 -1.41 14.48 -25.19
C TYR A 276 0.09 14.79 -25.35
N MET A 277 0.51 16.05 -25.15
CA MET A 277 1.92 16.44 -25.17
C MET A 277 2.64 15.94 -23.91
N LYS A 278 2.00 16.01 -22.74
CA LYS A 278 2.57 15.44 -21.51
C LYS A 278 2.81 13.93 -21.64
N MET A 279 1.85 13.21 -22.23
CA MET A 279 1.99 11.78 -22.52
C MET A 279 3.11 11.51 -23.54
N LEU A 280 3.28 12.38 -24.53
CA LEU A 280 4.35 12.27 -25.52
C LEU A 280 5.74 12.40 -24.86
N TYR A 281 5.94 13.39 -23.99
CA TYR A 281 7.22 13.57 -23.28
C TYR A 281 7.59 12.34 -22.44
N LEU A 282 6.62 11.81 -21.69
CA LEU A 282 6.82 10.60 -20.89
C LEU A 282 7.17 9.40 -21.75
N LEU A 283 6.48 9.23 -22.89
CA LEU A 283 6.75 8.15 -23.81
C LEU A 283 8.14 8.26 -24.46
N VAL A 284 8.56 9.45 -24.88
CA VAL A 284 9.89 9.66 -25.47
C VAL A 284 10.98 9.21 -24.50
N ILE A 285 10.84 9.57 -23.21
CA ILE A 285 11.79 9.15 -22.16
C ILE A 285 11.72 7.64 -21.96
N ALA A 286 10.53 7.06 -21.81
CA ALA A 286 10.35 5.62 -21.63
C ALA A 286 10.92 4.80 -22.80
N TYR A 287 10.71 5.28 -24.03
CA TYR A 287 11.17 4.64 -25.25
C TYR A 287 12.69 4.75 -25.41
N ALA A 288 13.27 5.91 -25.11
CA ALA A 288 14.72 6.10 -25.13
C ALA A 288 15.42 5.18 -24.11
N ILE A 289 14.86 5.04 -22.91
CA ILE A 289 15.35 4.09 -21.91
C ILE A 289 15.19 2.65 -22.40
N SER A 290 14.05 2.32 -23.05
CA SER A 290 13.81 0.97 -23.57
C SER A 290 14.81 0.57 -24.67
N LEU A 291 15.29 1.52 -25.47
CA LEU A 291 16.34 1.27 -26.47
C LEU A 291 17.71 0.99 -25.86
N LEU A 292 17.99 1.52 -24.66
CA LEU A 292 19.28 1.35 -23.98
C LEU A 292 19.27 0.15 -23.04
N GLN A 293 18.26 0.07 -22.17
CA GLN A 293 18.08 -1.00 -21.19
C GLN A 293 16.58 -1.18 -20.88
N VAL A 294 15.91 -2.04 -21.64
CA VAL A 294 14.47 -2.33 -21.46
C VAL A 294 14.14 -2.83 -20.05
N ASN A 295 15.04 -3.55 -19.39
CA ASN A 295 14.87 -4.06 -18.03
C ASN A 295 14.73 -2.97 -16.96
N LEU A 296 15.16 -1.73 -17.26
CA LEU A 296 15.06 -0.58 -16.36
C LEU A 296 13.66 0.05 -16.32
N THR A 297 12.81 -0.28 -17.29
CA THR A 297 11.43 0.21 -17.41
C THR A 297 10.44 -0.61 -16.57
N GLY A 298 9.17 -0.21 -16.49
CA GLY A 298 8.17 -0.90 -15.67
C GLY A 298 8.42 -0.68 -14.17
N GLY A 299 8.95 -1.65 -13.43
CA GLY A 299 9.33 -1.44 -12.03
C GLY A 299 10.83 -1.23 -11.82
N GLY A 300 11.65 -1.48 -12.84
CA GLY A 300 13.10 -1.69 -12.70
C GLY A 300 13.49 -3.01 -12.03
N GLU A 301 12.49 -3.84 -11.64
CA GLU A 301 12.68 -5.12 -10.94
C GLU A 301 13.56 -6.08 -11.76
N GLN A 302 13.32 -6.17 -13.07
CA GLN A 302 14.11 -7.03 -13.96
C GLN A 302 15.58 -6.60 -14.05
N PHE A 303 15.84 -5.28 -14.05
CA PHE A 303 17.22 -4.77 -14.02
C PHE A 303 17.90 -5.07 -12.68
N LEU A 304 17.18 -4.92 -11.55
CA LEU A 304 17.74 -5.28 -10.24
C LEU A 304 18.11 -6.76 -10.18
N LEU A 305 17.24 -7.65 -10.68
CA LEU A 305 17.51 -9.09 -10.71
C LEU A 305 18.68 -9.44 -11.63
N GLU A 306 18.76 -8.80 -12.80
CA GLU A 306 19.91 -8.91 -13.72
C GLU A 306 21.22 -8.48 -13.04
N GLN A 307 21.17 -7.44 -12.20
CA GLN A 307 22.34 -7.01 -11.43
C GLN A 307 22.79 -8.01 -10.36
N VAL A 308 21.88 -8.84 -9.86
CA VAL A 308 22.21 -9.87 -8.86
C VAL A 308 22.85 -11.09 -9.52
N THR A 309 22.36 -11.53 -10.67
CA THR A 309 22.85 -12.77 -11.31
C THR A 309 24.18 -12.58 -12.04
N ASP A 310 24.27 -11.59 -12.93
CA ASP A 310 25.44 -11.33 -13.79
C ASP A 310 25.72 -9.82 -13.92
N GLY A 311 25.43 -9.08 -12.85
CA GLY A 311 25.48 -7.63 -12.86
C GLY A 311 26.84 -7.01 -13.16
N SER A 312 26.79 -5.77 -13.64
CA SER A 312 28.00 -5.00 -13.85
C SER A 312 28.63 -4.66 -12.51
N ARG A 313 29.92 -4.98 -12.38
CA ARG A 313 30.72 -4.62 -11.20
C ARG A 313 31.20 -3.17 -11.24
N GLN A 314 30.91 -2.45 -12.33
CA GLN A 314 31.34 -1.08 -12.52
C GLN A 314 30.38 -0.12 -11.81
N VAL A 315 30.84 0.44 -10.68
CA VAL A 315 30.10 1.39 -9.84
C VAL A 315 29.49 2.54 -10.67
N MET A 316 30.24 3.10 -11.62
CA MET A 316 29.78 4.22 -12.45
C MET A 316 28.58 3.86 -13.34
N TRP A 317 28.55 2.64 -13.86
CA TRP A 317 27.44 2.16 -14.69
C TRP A 317 26.17 1.99 -13.87
N VAL A 318 26.28 1.31 -12.72
CA VAL A 318 25.15 1.10 -11.80
C VAL A 318 24.61 2.45 -11.30
N LEU A 319 25.51 3.38 -10.96
CA LEU A 319 25.14 4.75 -10.57
C LEU A 319 24.39 5.47 -11.69
N ALA A 320 24.88 5.42 -12.93
CA ALA A 320 24.21 6.06 -14.06
C ALA A 320 22.81 5.47 -14.28
N MET A 321 22.67 4.14 -14.29
CA MET A 321 21.37 3.48 -14.48
C MET A 321 20.40 3.73 -13.32
N MET A 322 20.89 3.73 -12.08
CA MET A 322 20.08 4.09 -10.92
C MET A 322 19.57 5.54 -11.03
N MET A 323 20.41 6.49 -11.44
CA MET A 323 20.00 7.90 -11.60
C MET A 323 18.99 8.07 -12.73
N VAL A 324 19.15 7.35 -13.85
CA VAL A 324 18.16 7.32 -14.94
C VAL A 324 16.83 6.75 -14.44
N HIS A 325 16.86 5.59 -13.77
CA HIS A 325 15.66 4.97 -13.20
C HIS A 325 14.98 5.90 -12.21
N PHE A 326 15.73 6.52 -11.30
CA PHE A 326 15.22 7.45 -10.31
C PHE A 326 14.46 8.63 -10.94
N VAL A 327 15.09 9.35 -11.87
CA VAL A 327 14.45 10.50 -12.54
C VAL A 327 13.24 10.05 -13.34
N PHE A 328 13.35 8.91 -14.03
CA PHE A 328 12.25 8.36 -14.81
C PHE A 328 11.04 7.94 -13.94
N THR A 329 11.29 7.33 -12.79
CA THR A 329 10.31 6.99 -11.77
C THR A 329 9.63 8.24 -11.22
N ALA A 330 10.40 9.26 -10.86
CA ALA A 330 9.85 10.52 -10.35
C ALA A 330 8.91 11.19 -11.37
N LEU A 331 9.27 11.21 -12.66
CA LEU A 331 8.42 11.72 -13.74
C LEU A 331 7.18 10.86 -13.99
N SER A 332 7.35 9.53 -13.97
CA SER A 332 6.25 8.57 -14.19
C SER A 332 5.18 8.68 -13.11
N ILE A 333 5.58 8.78 -11.84
CA ILE A 333 4.66 8.94 -10.70
C ILE A 333 3.99 10.31 -10.73
N SER A 334 4.75 11.36 -11.07
CA SER A 334 4.23 12.73 -11.16
C SER A 334 3.14 12.88 -12.23
N SER A 335 3.10 11.98 -13.22
CA SER A 335 2.07 11.96 -14.25
C SER A 335 0.65 11.70 -13.74
N GLY A 336 0.52 11.06 -12.58
CA GLY A 336 -0.77 10.64 -12.00
C GLY A 336 -1.41 9.43 -12.68
N LEU A 337 -0.75 8.81 -13.65
CA LEU A 337 -1.26 7.59 -14.29
C LEU A 337 -1.34 6.42 -13.30
N PRO A 338 -2.22 5.42 -13.53
CA PRO A 338 -2.42 4.33 -12.57
C PRO A 338 -1.15 3.50 -12.40
N GLY A 339 -0.63 3.46 -11.18
CA GLY A 339 0.62 2.78 -10.86
C GLY A 339 1.18 3.15 -9.49
N GLY A 340 1.76 2.16 -8.80
CA GLY A 340 2.37 2.31 -7.48
C GLY A 340 3.81 2.82 -7.51
N ASN A 341 4.31 3.34 -6.38
CA ASN A 341 5.71 3.76 -6.23
C ASN A 341 6.55 2.72 -5.46
N PHE A 342 5.91 1.69 -4.90
CA PHE A 342 6.59 0.83 -3.94
C PHE A 342 7.70 0.00 -4.56
N ILE A 343 7.44 -0.67 -5.70
CA ILE A 343 8.48 -1.45 -6.41
C ILE A 343 9.62 -0.55 -6.91
N PRO A 344 9.37 0.56 -7.64
CA PRO A 344 10.45 1.46 -8.05
C PRO A 344 11.29 2.01 -6.88
N THR A 345 10.66 2.31 -5.75
CA THR A 345 11.38 2.75 -4.53
C THR A 345 12.26 1.62 -4.00
N LEU A 346 11.71 0.41 -3.87
CA LEU A 346 12.44 -0.78 -3.43
C LEU A 346 13.62 -1.10 -4.36
N VAL A 347 13.43 -1.00 -5.68
CA VAL A 347 14.49 -1.19 -6.69
C VAL A 347 15.58 -0.14 -6.57
N THR A 348 15.19 1.13 -6.44
CA THR A 348 16.15 2.24 -6.24
C THR A 348 17.00 2.01 -4.99
N GLY A 349 16.38 1.55 -3.90
CA GLY A 349 17.07 1.18 -2.67
C GLY A 349 18.06 0.03 -2.84
N GLY A 350 17.68 -1.01 -3.59
CA GLY A 350 18.57 -2.14 -3.90
C GLY A 350 19.77 -1.74 -4.76
N LEU A 351 19.55 -0.96 -5.81
CA LEU A 351 20.64 -0.45 -6.66
C LEU A 351 21.57 0.49 -5.88
N PHE A 352 21.02 1.31 -5.00
CA PHE A 352 21.83 2.15 -4.12
C PHE A 352 22.66 1.31 -3.14
N GLY A 353 22.06 0.27 -2.55
CA GLY A 353 22.76 -0.72 -1.74
C GLY A 353 23.88 -1.42 -2.49
N GLN A 354 23.65 -1.78 -3.76
CA GLN A 354 24.65 -2.37 -4.64
C GLN A 354 25.84 -1.42 -4.84
N ILE A 355 25.59 -0.13 -5.07
CA ILE A 355 26.64 0.89 -5.22
C ILE A 355 27.49 0.98 -3.94
N VAL A 356 26.84 1.07 -2.78
CA VAL A 356 27.53 1.11 -1.48
C VAL A 356 28.37 -0.16 -1.28
N ALA A 357 27.80 -1.33 -1.56
CA ALA A 357 28.49 -2.60 -1.44
C ALA A 357 29.70 -2.70 -2.37
N LEU A 358 29.56 -2.36 -3.66
CA LEU A 358 30.65 -2.40 -4.62
C LEU A 358 31.82 -1.47 -4.21
N ILE A 359 31.52 -0.29 -3.65
CA ILE A 359 32.55 0.60 -3.09
C ILE A 359 33.27 -0.06 -1.91
N LEU A 360 32.53 -0.73 -1.02
CA LEU A 360 33.13 -1.44 0.11
C LEU A 360 33.97 -2.65 -0.33
N VAL A 361 33.57 -3.34 -1.41
CA VAL A 361 34.37 -4.40 -2.01
C VAL A 361 35.67 -3.85 -2.61
N GLN A 362 35.63 -2.72 -3.33
CA GLN A 362 36.84 -2.07 -3.85
C GLN A 362 37.82 -1.65 -2.76
N ARG A 363 37.31 -1.36 -1.55
CA ARG A 363 38.12 -1.03 -0.36
C ARG A 363 38.58 -2.27 0.42
N GLY A 364 38.18 -3.48 0.00
CA GLY A 364 38.51 -4.73 0.69
C GLY A 364 37.80 -4.94 2.02
N PHE A 365 36.70 -4.23 2.29
CA PHE A 365 35.96 -4.35 3.55
C PHE A 365 34.97 -5.53 3.55
N ILE A 366 34.40 -5.87 2.40
CA ILE A 366 33.52 -7.03 2.20
C ILE A 366 33.91 -7.79 0.92
N ALA A 367 33.46 -9.03 0.78
CA ALA A 367 33.64 -9.82 -0.42
C ALA A 367 32.50 -9.60 -1.44
N GLN A 368 32.74 -9.98 -2.70
CA GLN A 368 31.75 -9.84 -3.78
C GLN A 368 30.46 -10.61 -3.50
N GLU A 369 30.56 -11.77 -2.86
CA GLU A 369 29.41 -12.60 -2.46
C GLU A 369 28.45 -11.90 -1.48
N ASN A 370 28.92 -10.87 -0.76
CA ASN A 370 28.11 -10.14 0.21
C ASN A 370 27.31 -8.98 -0.39
N VAL A 371 27.47 -8.68 -1.68
CA VAL A 371 26.84 -7.53 -2.33
C VAL A 371 25.31 -7.66 -2.27
N SER A 372 24.78 -8.83 -2.65
CA SER A 372 23.34 -9.13 -2.65
C SER A 372 22.72 -9.00 -1.25
N TYR A 373 23.44 -9.39 -0.19
CA TYR A 373 23.00 -9.21 1.19
C TYR A 373 22.80 -7.73 1.56
N ILE A 374 23.75 -6.86 1.19
CA ILE A 374 23.62 -5.40 1.42
C ILE A 374 22.51 -4.80 0.56
N MET A 375 22.32 -5.29 -0.68
CA MET A 375 21.21 -4.88 -1.54
C MET A 375 19.86 -5.13 -0.85
N LEU A 376 19.64 -6.33 -0.31
CA LEU A 376 18.39 -6.70 0.37
C LEU A 376 18.10 -5.81 1.60
N ILE A 377 19.10 -5.56 2.44
CA ILE A 377 18.95 -4.66 3.60
C ILE A 377 18.62 -3.24 3.15
N SER A 378 19.27 -2.79 2.06
CA SER A 378 19.07 -1.44 1.52
C SER A 378 17.72 -1.26 0.86
N MET A 379 17.17 -2.31 0.23
CA MET A 379 15.81 -2.33 -0.31
C MET A 379 14.79 -2.05 0.79
N SER A 380 14.90 -2.73 1.94
CA SER A 380 14.05 -2.50 3.10
C SER A 380 14.24 -1.09 3.66
N ALA A 381 15.48 -0.71 3.98
CA ALA A 381 15.77 0.57 4.62
C ALA A 381 15.36 1.78 3.76
N PHE A 382 15.59 1.74 2.44
CA PHE A 382 15.19 2.83 1.56
C PHE A 382 13.66 2.97 1.45
N LEU A 383 12.95 1.84 1.48
CA LEU A 383 11.49 1.85 1.58
C LEU A 383 11.02 2.51 2.88
N VAL A 384 11.69 2.24 4.01
CA VAL A 384 11.44 2.93 5.29
C VAL A 384 11.65 4.44 5.14
N ALA A 385 12.73 4.85 4.49
CA ALA A 385 13.08 6.26 4.35
C ALA A 385 12.02 7.07 3.57
N VAL A 386 11.42 6.47 2.54
CA VAL A 386 10.46 7.15 1.65
C VAL A 386 9.01 6.95 2.10
N ILE A 387 8.63 5.73 2.48
CA ILE A 387 7.24 5.36 2.77
C ILE A 387 6.89 5.53 4.26
N ARG A 388 7.88 5.43 5.16
CA ARG A 388 7.71 5.48 6.63
C ARG A 388 6.90 4.33 7.22
N THR A 389 7.11 3.13 6.68
CA THR A 389 6.48 1.87 7.14
C THR A 389 7.56 0.82 7.47
N PRO A 390 8.32 0.97 8.58
CA PRO A 390 9.41 0.07 8.94
C PRO A 390 8.97 -1.38 9.10
N LEU A 391 7.87 -1.66 9.81
CA LEU A 391 7.47 -3.04 10.08
C LEU A 391 7.12 -3.77 8.78
N THR A 392 6.38 -3.09 7.91
CA THR A 392 6.04 -3.60 6.58
C THR A 392 7.29 -3.89 5.74
N ALA A 393 8.24 -2.95 5.69
CA ALA A 393 9.44 -3.07 4.85
C ALA A 393 10.33 -4.24 5.27
N ILE A 394 10.55 -4.40 6.58
CA ILE A 394 11.37 -5.47 7.16
C ILE A 394 10.75 -6.83 6.85
N VAL A 395 9.47 -7.01 7.17
CA VAL A 395 8.78 -8.28 6.97
C VAL A 395 8.65 -8.60 5.49
N LEU A 396 8.37 -7.61 4.64
CA LEU A 396 8.26 -7.82 3.21
C LEU A 396 9.52 -8.38 2.59
N ILE A 397 10.69 -7.77 2.84
CA ILE A 397 11.95 -8.27 2.26
C ILE A 397 12.21 -9.71 2.71
N THR A 398 11.95 -10.04 3.96
CA THR A 398 12.16 -11.40 4.47
C THR A 398 11.17 -12.41 3.89
N GLU A 399 9.93 -12.00 3.62
CA GLU A 399 8.88 -12.87 3.09
C GLU A 399 9.07 -13.12 1.58
N ILE A 400 9.42 -12.10 0.79
CA ILE A 400 9.61 -12.24 -0.67
C ILE A 400 10.92 -12.94 -1.05
N THR A 401 11.95 -12.85 -0.20
CA THR A 401 13.23 -13.54 -0.40
C THR A 401 13.21 -14.94 0.22
N GLY A 402 12.56 -15.10 1.37
CA GLY A 402 12.62 -16.34 2.16
C GLY A 402 13.90 -16.49 2.99
N HIS A 403 14.76 -15.46 3.02
CA HIS A 403 16.00 -15.45 3.79
C HIS A 403 15.77 -14.78 5.14
N PHE A 404 15.77 -15.56 6.22
CA PHE A 404 15.64 -15.02 7.59
C PHE A 404 16.93 -14.33 8.07
N GLU A 405 18.06 -14.59 7.41
CA GLU A 405 19.37 -13.99 7.68
C GLU A 405 19.34 -12.46 7.52
N VAL A 406 18.49 -11.94 6.64
CA VAL A 406 18.33 -10.49 6.42
C VAL A 406 17.36 -9.83 7.40
N PHE A 407 16.62 -10.61 8.21
CA PHE A 407 15.59 -10.10 9.11
C PHE A 407 16.17 -9.16 10.18
N TYR A 408 17.09 -9.65 11.01
CA TYR A 408 17.67 -8.85 12.10
C TYR A 408 18.45 -7.61 11.60
N PRO A 409 19.31 -7.71 10.58
CA PRO A 409 19.95 -6.54 9.98
C PRO A 409 18.95 -5.51 9.47
N SER A 410 17.87 -5.95 8.82
CA SER A 410 16.82 -5.06 8.33
C SER A 410 16.08 -4.37 9.48
N VAL A 411 15.87 -5.04 10.62
CA VAL A 411 15.33 -4.41 11.83
C VAL A 411 16.24 -3.29 12.32
N VAL A 412 17.54 -3.55 12.43
CA VAL A 412 18.52 -2.56 12.92
C VAL A 412 18.63 -1.38 11.95
N VAL A 413 18.92 -1.65 10.68
CA VAL A 413 19.12 -0.59 9.67
C VAL A 413 17.81 0.14 9.38
N GLY A 414 16.69 -0.58 9.27
CA GLY A 414 15.36 0.00 9.06
C GLY A 414 14.91 0.87 10.24
N GLY A 415 15.10 0.41 11.47
CA GLY A 415 14.81 1.18 12.68
C GLY A 415 15.67 2.44 12.81
N LEU A 416 16.98 2.33 12.57
CA LEU A 416 17.89 3.48 12.53
C LEU A 416 17.53 4.45 11.40
N THR A 417 17.17 3.93 10.23
CA THR A 417 16.72 4.74 9.08
C THR A 417 15.45 5.51 9.43
N TYR A 418 14.48 4.85 10.08
CA TYR A 418 13.28 5.52 10.58
C TYR A 418 13.64 6.68 11.51
N TYR A 419 14.51 6.46 12.49
CA TYR A 419 14.98 7.50 13.41
C TYR A 419 15.68 8.67 12.69
N PHE A 420 16.62 8.39 11.79
CA PHE A 420 17.31 9.44 11.04
C PHE A 420 16.37 10.21 10.10
N THR A 421 15.36 9.55 9.52
CA THR A 421 14.36 10.23 8.69
C THR A 421 13.46 11.17 9.49
N GLU A 422 13.21 10.88 10.77
CA GLU A 422 12.57 11.81 11.71
C GLU A 422 13.45 13.00 12.02
N LEU A 423 14.73 12.76 12.33
CA LEU A 423 15.69 13.82 12.59
C LEU A 423 15.84 14.77 11.40
N LEU A 424 15.81 14.23 10.18
CA LEU A 424 15.87 14.98 8.93
C LEU A 424 14.55 15.67 8.52
N GLN A 425 13.48 15.48 9.31
CA GLN A 425 12.13 16.00 9.08
C GLN A 425 11.55 15.67 7.70
N ILE A 426 11.88 14.48 7.18
CA ILE A 426 11.35 14.01 5.89
C ILE A 426 9.86 13.72 6.06
N LYS A 427 9.01 14.40 5.27
CA LYS A 427 7.57 14.14 5.27
C LYS A 427 7.30 12.79 4.59
N PRO A 428 6.51 11.89 5.19
CA PRO A 428 6.15 10.62 4.56
C PRO A 428 5.46 10.85 3.21
N PHE A 429 5.91 10.15 2.17
CA PHE A 429 5.39 10.35 0.81
C PHE A 429 3.90 10.00 0.72
N ASN A 430 3.49 8.87 1.31
CA ASN A 430 2.09 8.42 1.32
C ASN A 430 1.15 9.42 2.02
N VAL A 431 1.60 10.06 3.10
CA VAL A 431 0.82 11.07 3.82
C VAL A 431 0.68 12.34 2.99
N THR A 432 1.73 12.74 2.27
CA THR A 432 1.70 13.91 1.38
C THR A 432 0.72 13.67 0.22
N LEU A 433 0.79 12.50 -0.42
CA LEU A 433 -0.16 12.13 -1.48
C LEU A 433 -1.60 12.08 -0.99
N TYR A 434 -1.82 11.56 0.22
CA TYR A 434 -3.14 11.51 0.85
C TYR A 434 -3.70 12.90 1.11
N ASN A 435 -2.91 13.79 1.72
CA ASN A 435 -3.33 15.16 2.01
C ASN A 435 -3.63 15.96 0.74
N ASP A 436 -2.81 15.83 -0.30
CA ASP A 436 -3.06 16.49 -1.59
C ASP A 436 -4.36 15.99 -2.23
N MET A 437 -4.63 14.69 -2.14
CA MET A 437 -5.84 14.07 -2.69
C MET A 437 -7.10 14.57 -1.98
N ILE A 438 -7.16 14.53 -0.65
CA ILE A 438 -8.37 14.95 0.10
C ILE A 438 -8.68 16.45 -0.04
N ASN A 439 -7.67 17.27 -0.32
CA ASN A 439 -7.83 18.71 -0.53
C ASN A 439 -8.30 19.07 -1.94
N THR A 440 -8.21 18.14 -2.90
CA THR A 440 -8.65 18.36 -4.28
C THR A 440 -10.18 18.39 -4.36
N PRO A 441 -10.80 19.33 -5.10
CA PRO A 441 -12.26 19.53 -5.14
C PRO A 441 -13.04 18.27 -5.55
N ASP A 442 -12.44 17.39 -6.38
CA ASP A 442 -13.05 16.13 -6.82
C ASP A 442 -13.36 15.16 -5.66
N PHE A 443 -12.68 15.31 -4.51
CA PHE A 443 -12.74 14.39 -3.37
C PHE A 443 -13.36 14.99 -2.09
N GLN A 444 -13.77 16.27 -2.07
CA GLN A 444 -14.36 16.94 -0.90
C GLN A 444 -15.82 16.53 -0.57
N GLN A 445 -16.29 15.37 -1.05
CA GLN A 445 -17.73 15.09 -1.14
C GLN A 445 -18.44 14.84 0.20
N GLN A 446 -17.75 14.45 1.26
CA GLN A 446 -18.39 14.21 2.57
C GLN A 446 -18.04 15.33 3.54
N LYS A 447 -18.97 16.27 3.75
CA LYS A 447 -18.85 17.29 4.80
C LYS A 447 -18.99 16.67 6.19
N ARG A 448 -19.97 15.77 6.36
CA ARG A 448 -20.29 15.11 7.63
C ARG A 448 -20.25 13.59 7.50
N TYR A 449 -19.78 12.92 8.53
CA TYR A 449 -19.55 11.49 8.65
C TYR A 449 -20.30 10.94 9.86
N THR A 450 -20.91 9.75 9.73
CA THR A 450 -21.61 9.08 10.84
C THR A 450 -20.81 7.89 11.35
N LEU A 451 -20.38 7.96 12.61
CA LEU A 451 -19.75 6.88 13.36
C LEU A 451 -20.80 6.10 14.16
N SER A 452 -20.85 4.79 14.02
CA SER A 452 -21.69 3.94 14.87
C SER A 452 -20.84 3.26 15.94
N VAL A 453 -21.19 3.46 17.21
CA VAL A 453 -20.46 2.88 18.35
C VAL A 453 -21.43 2.10 19.23
N GLU A 454 -21.03 0.90 19.64
CA GLU A 454 -21.80 0.10 20.59
C GLU A 454 -21.36 0.43 22.02
N ILE A 455 -22.31 0.56 22.94
CA ILE A 455 -22.02 0.93 24.34
C ILE A 455 -21.70 -0.31 25.15
N MET A 456 -20.52 -0.34 25.78
CA MET A 456 -20.12 -1.37 26.73
C MET A 456 -20.44 -0.97 28.18
N THR A 457 -20.63 -1.98 29.02
CA THR A 457 -20.90 -1.80 30.46
C THR A 457 -19.75 -1.06 31.14
N GLY A 458 -20.07 0.00 31.90
CA GLY A 458 -19.12 0.84 32.63
C GLY A 458 -18.39 1.89 31.77
N SER A 459 -18.75 2.04 30.50
CA SER A 459 -18.21 3.09 29.63
C SER A 459 -18.71 4.48 30.04
N TYR A 460 -18.08 5.54 29.54
CA TYR A 460 -18.52 6.92 29.85
C TYR A 460 -19.96 7.21 29.39
N LEU A 461 -20.41 6.55 28.33
CA LEU A 461 -21.77 6.65 27.79
C LEU A 461 -22.81 5.82 28.57
N ASP A 462 -22.38 4.85 29.37
CA ASP A 462 -23.28 3.96 30.11
C ASP A 462 -24.10 4.73 31.17
N GLY A 463 -25.42 4.63 31.10
CA GLY A 463 -26.34 5.17 32.08
C GLY A 463 -26.56 6.68 32.04
N LYS A 464 -25.99 7.39 31.07
CA LYS A 464 -26.19 8.83 30.85
C LYS A 464 -27.29 9.11 29.84
N GLU A 465 -27.95 10.25 29.99
CA GLU A 465 -28.84 10.78 28.96
C GLU A 465 -28.04 11.48 27.87
N VAL A 466 -28.50 11.36 26.61
CA VAL A 466 -27.84 11.99 25.45
C VAL A 466 -27.63 13.49 25.63
N ASN A 467 -28.56 14.17 26.32
CA ASN A 467 -28.49 15.62 26.56
C ASN A 467 -27.41 16.02 27.58
N GLU A 468 -26.98 15.09 28.44
CA GLU A 468 -25.98 15.32 29.48
C GLU A 468 -24.56 14.98 29.01
N LEU A 469 -24.42 14.42 27.81
CA LEU A 469 -23.14 14.01 27.24
C LEU A 469 -22.35 15.20 26.72
N ARG A 470 -21.08 15.28 27.13
CA ARG A 470 -20.11 16.20 26.54
C ARG A 470 -19.39 15.49 25.41
N LEU A 471 -19.85 15.73 24.19
CA LEU A 471 -19.15 15.33 22.98
C LEU A 471 -18.16 16.42 22.53
N PRO A 472 -17.10 16.06 21.78
CA PRO A 472 -16.21 17.03 21.13
C PRO A 472 -16.98 18.01 20.22
N GLU A 473 -16.40 19.19 19.96
CA GLU A 473 -17.02 20.18 19.07
C GLU A 473 -17.38 19.56 17.70
N HIS A 474 -18.51 19.97 17.13
CA HIS A 474 -19.07 19.47 15.87
C HIS A 474 -19.53 17.99 15.84
N CYS A 475 -19.60 17.30 16.99
CA CYS A 475 -20.18 15.96 17.11
C CYS A 475 -21.63 15.98 17.62
N ILE A 476 -22.54 15.24 16.98
CA ILE A 476 -23.96 15.17 17.35
C ILE A 476 -24.42 13.71 17.31
N ILE A 477 -25.08 13.23 18.37
CA ILE A 477 -25.76 11.93 18.32
C ILE A 477 -27.05 12.09 17.51
N ILE A 478 -27.11 11.45 16.36
CA ILE A 478 -28.26 11.54 15.44
C ILE A 478 -29.25 10.40 15.62
N ASN A 479 -28.82 9.26 16.15
CA ASN A 479 -29.68 8.10 16.31
C ASN A 479 -29.17 7.14 17.39
N VAL A 480 -30.09 6.43 18.06
CA VAL A 480 -29.77 5.37 19.02
C VAL A 480 -30.53 4.12 18.61
N HIS A 481 -29.82 3.05 18.28
CA HIS A 481 -30.40 1.77 17.85
C HIS A 481 -30.44 0.80 19.02
N ARG A 482 -31.64 0.38 19.43
CA ARG A 482 -31.87 -0.61 20.49
C ARG A 482 -32.81 -1.69 19.98
N ASP A 483 -32.38 -2.95 20.02
CA ASP A 483 -33.22 -4.10 19.62
C ASP A 483 -33.88 -3.96 18.22
N ARG A 484 -33.15 -3.43 17.24
CA ARG A 484 -33.62 -3.14 15.86
C ARG A 484 -34.69 -2.04 15.76
N LYS A 485 -34.84 -1.21 16.79
CA LYS A 485 -35.67 0.00 16.75
C LYS A 485 -34.78 1.25 16.85
N ASP A 486 -35.09 2.23 16.02
CA ASP A 486 -34.52 3.57 16.09
C ASP A 486 -35.20 4.36 17.22
N LEU A 487 -34.41 4.84 18.18
CA LEU A 487 -34.84 5.71 19.26
C LEU A 487 -34.38 7.14 18.97
N THR A 488 -35.23 8.11 19.31
CA THR A 488 -34.89 9.52 19.22
C THR A 488 -33.76 9.85 20.20
N PRO A 489 -32.67 10.52 19.77
CA PRO A 489 -31.55 10.82 20.65
C PRO A 489 -31.93 11.63 21.89
N ALA A 490 -32.76 12.66 21.71
CA ALA A 490 -33.10 13.59 22.79
C ALA A 490 -33.83 12.88 23.94
N GLY A 491 -33.27 13.00 25.15
CA GLY A 491 -33.83 12.41 26.38
C GLY A 491 -33.73 10.89 26.49
N THR A 492 -33.06 10.21 25.55
CA THR A 492 -32.84 8.76 25.66
C THR A 492 -31.68 8.49 26.62
N ARG A 493 -31.95 7.66 27.63
CA ARG A 493 -30.92 7.13 28.51
C ARG A 493 -30.24 5.94 27.85
N LEU A 494 -28.93 6.06 27.66
CA LEU A 494 -28.09 5.07 27.02
C LEU A 494 -27.84 3.88 27.94
N ILE A 495 -27.93 2.67 27.39
CA ILE A 495 -27.66 1.42 28.12
C ILE A 495 -26.65 0.55 27.36
N PRO A 496 -25.97 -0.40 28.03
CA PRO A 496 -25.05 -1.31 27.35
C PRO A 496 -25.76 -2.14 26.29
N GLY A 497 -25.17 -2.24 25.10
CA GLY A 497 -25.74 -2.89 23.92
C GLY A 497 -26.50 -1.97 22.97
N ASP A 498 -26.70 -0.69 23.32
CA ASP A 498 -27.19 0.31 22.37
C ASP A 498 -26.13 0.60 21.30
N GLN A 499 -26.55 0.77 20.04
CA GLN A 499 -25.71 1.30 18.97
C GLN A 499 -26.02 2.78 18.75
N VAL A 500 -25.08 3.64 19.13
CA VAL A 500 -25.20 5.09 19.01
C VAL A 500 -24.56 5.56 17.70
N GLN A 501 -25.30 6.34 16.91
CA GLN A 501 -24.80 6.99 15.71
C GLN A 501 -24.42 8.44 16.02
N ILE A 502 -23.12 8.73 15.92
CA ILE A 502 -22.53 10.05 16.14
C ILE A 502 -22.14 10.64 14.78
N GLU A 503 -22.79 11.72 14.38
CA GLU A 503 -22.42 12.52 13.22
C GLU A 503 -21.34 13.54 13.60
N MET A 504 -20.28 13.66 12.79
CA MET A 504 -19.18 14.61 12.99
C MET A 504 -18.69 15.13 11.65
N ASP A 505 -17.88 16.18 11.63
CA ASP A 505 -17.22 16.58 10.39
C ASP A 505 -16.25 15.49 9.93
N ALA A 506 -16.32 15.11 8.65
CA ALA A 506 -15.46 14.05 8.12
C ALA A 506 -13.98 14.39 8.32
N GLN A 507 -13.64 15.68 8.42
CA GLN A 507 -12.29 16.17 8.67
C GLN A 507 -11.70 15.79 10.03
N ASP A 508 -12.54 15.48 11.01
CA ASP A 508 -12.11 15.22 12.38
C ASP A 508 -12.14 13.75 12.75
N ILE A 509 -12.66 12.86 11.88
CA ILE A 509 -12.77 11.42 12.17
C ILE A 509 -11.44 10.79 12.59
N GLU A 510 -10.32 11.16 11.96
CA GLU A 510 -9.00 10.58 12.27
C GLU A 510 -8.50 10.97 13.66
N LYS A 511 -8.98 12.09 14.20
CA LYS A 511 -8.64 12.57 15.55
C LYS A 511 -9.65 12.12 16.60
N LEU A 512 -10.94 12.06 16.23
CA LEU A 512 -12.05 11.87 17.16
C LEU A 512 -12.52 10.42 17.29
N TYR A 513 -12.13 9.51 16.38
CA TYR A 513 -12.58 8.11 16.45
C TYR A 513 -12.19 7.43 17.77
N GLU A 514 -10.91 7.40 18.15
CA GLU A 514 -10.48 6.76 19.40
C GLU A 514 -11.09 7.39 20.65
N PRO A 515 -11.12 8.75 20.79
CA PRO A 515 -11.84 9.39 21.88
C PRO A 515 -13.32 9.00 21.94
N LEU A 516 -14.03 8.95 20.81
CA LEU A 516 -15.45 8.63 20.79
C LEU A 516 -15.72 7.14 21.03
N VAL A 517 -14.86 6.25 20.53
CA VAL A 517 -14.93 4.81 20.80
C VAL A 517 -14.60 4.51 22.25
N SER A 518 -13.58 5.14 22.84
CA SER A 518 -13.25 4.97 24.27
C SER A 518 -14.29 5.57 25.22
N MET A 519 -15.06 6.55 24.76
CA MET A 519 -16.25 7.00 25.50
C MET A 519 -17.32 5.90 25.58
N ALA A 520 -17.47 5.10 24.52
CA ALA A 520 -18.47 4.02 24.43
C ALA A 520 -17.97 2.65 24.89
N ASN A 521 -16.66 2.40 24.83
CA ASN A 521 -16.01 1.14 25.13
C ASN A 521 -14.93 1.32 26.20
N ILE A 522 -14.89 0.42 27.17
CA ILE A 522 -13.71 0.25 28.03
C ILE A 522 -12.79 -0.73 27.30
N TYR A 523 -11.58 -0.31 26.97
CA TYR A 523 -10.52 -1.21 26.50
C TYR A 523 -10.00 -2.10 27.62
#